data_AF-A0A951QL23-F1
#
_entry.id   AF-A0A951QL23-F1
#
_cell.length_a   1.000
_cell.length_b   1.000
_cell.length_c   1.000
_cell.angle_alpha   90.00
_cell.angle_beta   90.00
_cell.angle_gamma   90.00
#
_symmetry.space_group_name_H-M   'P 1'
#
loop_
_entity.id
_entity.type
_entity.pdbx_description
1 polymer ?
#
loop_
_entity_poly.entity_id
_entity_poly.type
_entity_poly.pdbx_seq_one_letter_code
_entity_poly.pdbx_strand_id
1 'polypeptide(L)'
;MQNSVFDDIKVIGECEDPEWIATKLQHMKDPDVKSDIENTNLEQGDKGILEFLNLVQDQPWMYATHKFGYIAPLKRGSIQPQPIEHPSAITADKTLKNSRINIRLDRLHIEKYPGGGTHNVVVTFAARNQVAETQESVSFSQTYRVQEGQSAGITGYPVFIGLNVGSQGIAFECSTVNVKNEEDQAILTALESSPFQSGLKLLTTAQPAIAPFTEITLGVVKLLAKRNENVAVQKFYLGLDFENAAMGCRLAEGNYIAVQVSDEIAIDWKRWVYKPDIGAIVHKTDNYEMLPYNYVIFRVSRYEA
;
A
#
# COMPACT_ATOMS: atom_id res chain seq x y z
N MET A 1 15.57 10.45 -14.67
CA MET A 1 14.63 10.00 -13.62
C MET A 1 13.27 10.57 -13.98
N GLN A 2 12.28 9.72 -14.14
CA GLN A 2 10.91 10.17 -14.42
C GLN A 2 10.16 10.09 -13.08
N ASN A 3 9.63 11.24 -12.66
CA ASN A 3 9.00 11.51 -11.37
C ASN A 3 7.95 10.46 -10.97
N SER A 4 7.81 10.21 -9.66
CA SER A 4 6.78 9.31 -9.14
C SER A 4 5.41 9.87 -9.47
N VAL A 5 4.43 8.99 -9.75
CA VAL A 5 3.06 9.44 -10.01
C VAL A 5 2.39 10.04 -8.76
N PHE A 6 2.99 9.82 -7.59
CA PHE A 6 2.54 10.26 -6.28
C PHE A 6 3.39 11.38 -5.66
N ASP A 7 4.28 12.03 -6.41
CA ASP A 7 5.12 13.13 -5.88
C ASP A 7 4.29 14.26 -5.24
N ASP A 8 3.08 14.51 -5.76
CA ASP A 8 2.16 15.54 -5.23
C ASP A 8 1.34 15.07 -4.01
N ILE A 9 1.48 13.81 -3.60
CA ILE A 9 0.77 13.23 -2.45
C ILE A 9 1.71 13.26 -1.24
N LYS A 10 1.42 14.17 -0.32
CA LYS A 10 2.09 14.29 0.96
C LYS A 10 1.49 13.27 1.93
N VAL A 11 2.27 12.26 2.32
CA VAL A 11 1.87 11.33 3.39
C VAL A 11 2.19 11.92 4.75
N ILE A 12 1.39 11.58 5.76
CA ILE A 12 1.52 12.16 7.10
C ILE A 12 2.89 11.87 7.73
N GLY A 13 3.43 10.67 7.54
CA GLY A 13 4.75 10.29 8.06
C GLY A 13 5.95 10.95 7.35
N GLU A 14 5.74 11.60 6.20
CA GLU A 14 6.77 12.40 5.51
C GLU A 14 6.71 13.88 5.90
N CYS A 15 5.73 14.29 6.73
CA CYS A 15 5.54 15.69 7.08
C CYS A 15 6.44 16.09 8.26
N GLU A 16 7.31 17.07 8.05
CA GLU A 16 8.13 17.65 9.13
C GLU A 16 7.43 18.77 9.89
N ASP A 17 6.30 19.29 9.37
CA ASP A 17 5.54 20.40 9.96
C ASP A 17 4.56 19.90 11.05
N PRO A 18 4.84 20.18 12.33
CA PRO A 18 4.00 19.77 13.45
C PRO A 18 2.59 20.36 13.41
N GLU A 19 2.45 21.62 12.99
CA GLU A 19 1.17 22.31 12.97
C GLU A 19 0.25 21.69 11.92
N TRP A 20 0.82 21.33 10.77
CA TRP A 20 0.09 20.64 9.72
C TRP A 20 -0.40 19.26 10.18
N ILE A 21 0.45 18.49 10.87
CA ILE A 21 0.08 17.18 11.43
C ILE A 21 -1.06 17.35 12.44
N ALA A 22 -0.90 18.22 13.43
CA ALA A 22 -1.91 18.48 14.44
C ALA A 22 -3.25 18.91 13.83
N THR A 23 -3.22 19.85 12.88
CA THR A 23 -4.41 20.32 12.15
C THR A 23 -5.08 19.17 11.41
N LYS A 24 -4.31 18.30 10.75
CA LYS A 24 -4.86 17.12 10.07
C LYS A 24 -5.52 16.16 11.04
N LEU A 25 -4.87 15.82 12.16
CA LEU A 25 -5.44 14.89 13.13
C LEU A 25 -6.69 15.44 13.83
N GLN A 26 -6.74 16.75 14.07
CA GLN A 26 -7.94 17.44 14.56
C GLN A 26 -9.10 17.33 13.57
N HIS A 27 -8.87 17.58 12.28
CA HIS A 27 -9.90 17.38 11.24
C HIS A 27 -10.33 15.92 11.12
N MET A 28 -9.38 14.99 11.29
CA MET A 28 -9.66 13.55 11.37
C MET A 28 -10.44 13.18 12.63
N LYS A 29 -10.68 14.08 13.58
CA LYS A 29 -11.35 13.82 14.88
C LYS A 29 -10.75 12.61 15.59
N ASP A 30 -9.43 12.49 15.53
CA ASP A 30 -8.72 11.35 16.10
C ASP A 30 -8.94 11.28 17.62
N PRO A 31 -9.38 10.13 18.16
CA PRO A 31 -9.69 10.00 19.58
C PRO A 31 -8.46 10.19 20.47
N ASP A 32 -7.26 9.78 20.01
CA ASP A 32 -6.01 9.96 20.76
C ASP A 32 -5.64 11.45 20.87
N VAL A 33 -6.10 12.25 19.90
CA VAL A 33 -5.93 13.70 19.95
C VAL A 33 -6.93 14.31 20.93
N LYS A 34 -8.20 13.94 20.86
CA LYS A 34 -9.25 14.54 21.71
C LYS A 34 -9.04 14.34 23.20
N SER A 35 -8.61 13.15 23.64
CA SER A 35 -8.35 12.92 25.07
C SER A 35 -7.25 13.83 25.62
N ASP A 36 -6.29 14.20 24.78
CA ASP A 36 -5.10 14.91 25.24
C ASP A 36 -5.21 16.43 25.09
N ILE A 37 -6.01 16.93 24.13
CA ILE A 37 -6.41 18.34 24.07
C ILE A 37 -7.28 18.72 25.28
N GLU A 38 -8.15 17.83 25.76
CA GLU A 38 -8.97 18.09 26.95
C GLU A 38 -8.13 18.09 28.24
N ASN A 39 -6.99 17.38 28.26
CA ASN A 39 -6.06 17.34 29.40
C ASN A 39 -4.94 18.39 29.32
N THR A 40 -4.64 18.90 28.12
CA THR A 40 -3.53 19.82 27.86
C THR A 40 -4.11 21.09 27.27
N ASN A 41 -4.10 22.19 28.02
CA ASN A 41 -4.48 23.52 27.53
C ASN A 41 -3.58 23.91 26.34
N LEU A 42 -3.96 23.54 25.11
CA LEU A 42 -3.25 23.84 23.86
C LEU A 42 -3.29 25.32 23.48
N GLU A 43 -3.75 26.20 24.38
CA GLU A 43 -3.69 27.66 24.22
C GLU A 43 -2.28 28.26 24.37
N GLN A 44 -1.23 27.45 24.59
CA GLN A 44 0.15 27.95 24.77
C GLN A 44 1.14 27.49 23.69
N GLY A 45 0.97 27.98 22.46
CA GLY A 45 2.01 28.11 21.43
C GLY A 45 2.81 26.85 21.05
N ASP A 46 3.95 27.05 20.36
CA ASP A 46 4.83 26.01 19.80
C ASP A 46 5.20 24.87 20.78
N LYS A 47 5.21 25.14 22.09
CA LYS A 47 5.52 24.13 23.12
C LYS A 47 4.45 23.06 23.26
N GLY A 48 3.16 23.43 23.20
CA GLY A 48 2.06 22.46 23.32
C GLY A 48 2.01 21.51 22.12
N ILE A 49 2.38 21.99 20.94
CA ILE A 49 2.41 21.20 19.70
C ILE A 49 3.56 20.19 19.71
N LEU A 50 4.72 20.56 20.27
CA LEU A 50 5.86 19.65 20.40
C LEU A 50 5.64 18.55 21.46
N GLU A 51 5.01 18.86 22.59
CA GLU A 51 4.61 17.85 23.58
C GLU A 51 3.57 16.88 23.00
N PHE A 52 2.62 17.40 22.23
CA PHE A 52 1.65 16.60 21.48
C PHE A 52 2.32 15.63 20.49
N LEU A 53 3.27 16.10 19.68
CA LEU A 53 3.98 15.24 18.73
C LEU A 53 4.76 14.11 19.41
N ASN A 54 5.34 14.35 20.59
CA ASN A 54 6.03 13.30 21.33
C ASN A 54 5.08 12.15 21.76
N LEU A 55 3.80 12.43 22.00
CA LEU A 55 2.81 11.43 22.38
C LEU A 55 2.37 10.55 21.19
N VAL A 56 2.36 11.11 19.97
CA VAL A 56 1.96 10.40 18.74
C VAL A 56 3.15 9.86 17.94
N GLN A 57 4.39 10.02 18.43
CA GLN A 57 5.61 9.75 17.65
C GLN A 57 5.84 8.27 17.29
N ASP A 58 5.19 7.34 18.00
CA ASP A 58 5.39 5.88 17.85
C ASP A 58 4.18 5.17 17.20
N GLN A 59 3.33 5.91 16.50
CA GLN A 59 2.16 5.34 15.84
C GLN A 59 2.52 4.73 14.47
N PRO A 60 2.02 3.53 14.10
CA PRO A 60 2.35 2.88 12.82
C PRO A 60 2.14 3.76 11.58
N TRP A 61 1.14 4.65 11.61
CA TRP A 61 0.81 5.56 10.52
C TRP A 61 1.73 6.78 10.40
N MET A 62 2.57 7.06 11.40
CA MET A 62 3.57 8.14 11.38
C MET A 62 4.84 7.76 10.64
N TYR A 63 5.02 6.50 10.25
CA TYR A 63 6.25 6.08 9.61
C TYR A 63 6.19 6.27 8.09
N ALA A 64 7.24 6.83 7.49
CA ALA A 64 7.39 6.88 6.03
C ALA A 64 8.16 5.66 5.47
N THR A 65 8.95 4.99 6.30
CA THR A 65 9.82 3.89 5.89
C THR A 65 9.02 2.62 5.67
N HIS A 66 9.42 1.82 4.68
CA HIS A 66 8.82 0.52 4.40
C HIS A 66 9.85 -0.60 4.43
N LYS A 67 9.47 -1.73 5.03
CA LYS A 67 10.22 -2.99 4.98
C LYS A 67 9.52 -3.96 4.03
N PHE A 68 10.28 -4.52 3.10
CA PHE A 68 9.74 -5.46 2.13
C PHE A 68 9.98 -6.91 2.52
N GLY A 69 8.97 -7.74 2.29
CA GLY A 69 9.01 -9.18 2.49
C GLY A 69 8.51 -9.92 1.25
N TYR A 70 8.86 -11.19 1.16
CA TYR A 70 8.46 -12.10 0.08
C TYR A 70 8.04 -13.46 0.67
N ILE A 71 6.93 -13.99 0.16
CA ILE A 71 6.47 -15.35 0.42
C ILE A 71 6.43 -16.10 -0.92
N ALA A 72 7.13 -17.22 -0.98
CA ALA A 72 7.17 -18.06 -2.17
C ALA A 72 5.80 -18.70 -2.47
N PRO A 73 5.50 -19.04 -3.75
CA PRO A 73 4.28 -19.74 -4.11
C PRO A 73 4.06 -21.00 -3.27
N LEU A 74 2.86 -21.14 -2.74
CA LEU A 74 2.50 -22.29 -1.91
C LEU A 74 2.47 -23.57 -2.77
N LYS A 75 3.10 -24.63 -2.26
CA LYS A 75 2.96 -25.97 -2.85
C LYS A 75 1.50 -26.40 -2.70
N ARG A 76 0.88 -26.86 -3.79
CA ARG A 76 -0.53 -27.29 -3.79
C ARG A 76 -0.81 -28.26 -2.63
N GLY A 77 -1.83 -27.95 -1.82
CA GLY A 77 -2.26 -28.76 -0.69
C GLY A 77 -1.42 -28.60 0.59
N SER A 78 -0.40 -27.75 0.60
CA SER A 78 0.36 -27.47 1.81
C SER A 78 -0.37 -26.48 2.71
N ILE A 79 -0.41 -26.78 4.01
CA ILE A 79 -0.85 -25.85 5.07
C ILE A 79 0.32 -25.49 6.00
N GLN A 80 1.54 -25.84 5.61
CA GLN A 80 2.71 -25.60 6.45
C GLN A 80 3.02 -24.09 6.49
N PRO A 81 3.45 -23.56 7.65
CA PRO A 81 3.92 -22.19 7.73
C PRO A 81 5.02 -21.92 6.70
N GLN A 82 4.90 -20.81 5.98
CA GLN A 82 5.87 -20.39 4.98
C GLN A 82 6.81 -19.32 5.58
N PRO A 83 8.13 -19.43 5.33
CA PRO A 83 9.05 -18.38 5.71
C PRO A 83 8.76 -17.10 4.91
N ILE A 84 9.06 -15.97 5.53
CA ILE A 84 9.11 -14.68 4.86
C ILE A 84 10.58 -14.34 4.67
N GLU A 85 10.96 -13.93 3.47
CA GLU A 85 12.33 -13.55 3.12
C GLU A 85 12.36 -12.11 2.63
N HIS A 86 13.51 -11.43 2.75
CA HIS A 86 13.66 -10.16 2.06
C HIS A 86 13.73 -10.40 0.54
N PRO A 87 13.06 -9.60 -0.32
CA PRO A 87 13.07 -9.82 -1.76
C PRO A 87 14.45 -9.72 -2.43
N SER A 88 15.45 -9.12 -1.78
CA SER A 88 16.85 -9.16 -2.26
C SER A 88 17.59 -10.46 -1.92
N ALA A 89 16.98 -11.38 -1.18
CA ALA A 89 17.58 -12.66 -0.81
C ALA A 89 17.06 -13.84 -1.67
N ILE A 90 16.02 -13.62 -2.47
CA ILE A 90 15.37 -14.69 -3.26
C ILE A 90 16.08 -14.91 -4.60
N THR A 91 15.67 -15.91 -5.38
CA THR A 91 16.14 -16.06 -6.77
C THR A 91 15.17 -15.38 -7.72
N ALA A 92 15.69 -14.52 -8.60
CA ALA A 92 14.88 -13.90 -9.65
C ALA A 92 14.42 -14.94 -10.69
N ASP A 93 13.15 -14.89 -11.07
CA ASP A 93 12.58 -15.73 -12.12
C ASP A 93 12.77 -15.07 -13.49
N LYS A 94 13.91 -15.38 -14.11
CA LYS A 94 14.30 -14.81 -15.41
C LYS A 94 13.34 -15.14 -16.55
N THR A 95 12.46 -16.13 -16.38
CA THR A 95 11.46 -16.48 -17.41
C THR A 95 10.31 -15.47 -17.47
N LEU A 96 10.22 -14.55 -16.50
CA LEU A 96 9.26 -13.45 -16.52
C LEU A 96 9.70 -12.27 -17.42
N LYS A 97 10.95 -12.28 -17.92
CA LYS A 97 11.44 -11.25 -18.86
C LYS A 97 10.59 -11.21 -20.11
N ASN A 98 10.16 -10.01 -20.51
CA ASN A 98 9.34 -9.79 -21.72
C ASN A 98 8.06 -10.63 -21.74
N SER A 99 7.56 -11.01 -20.56
CA SER A 99 6.34 -11.81 -20.39
C SER A 99 5.20 -10.95 -19.86
N ARG A 100 4.03 -11.57 -19.68
CA ARG A 100 2.87 -10.94 -19.04
C ARG A 100 2.64 -11.54 -17.66
N ILE A 101 2.34 -10.68 -16.70
CA ILE A 101 2.03 -11.06 -15.31
C ILE A 101 0.66 -10.52 -14.89
N ASN A 102 0.08 -11.17 -13.90
CA ASN A 102 -1.08 -10.71 -13.18
C ASN A 102 -0.65 -10.17 -11.81
N ILE A 103 -1.23 -9.04 -11.41
CA ILE A 103 -1.09 -8.44 -10.10
C ILE A 103 -2.43 -8.52 -9.38
N ARG A 104 -2.41 -9.06 -8.17
CA ARG A 104 -3.59 -9.14 -7.31
C ARG A 104 -3.29 -8.59 -5.93
N LEU A 105 -4.26 -7.90 -5.34
CA LEU A 105 -4.19 -7.49 -3.94
C LEU A 105 -4.73 -8.63 -3.08
N ASP A 106 -3.84 -9.25 -2.30
CA ASP A 106 -4.16 -10.37 -1.43
C ASP A 106 -4.45 -9.92 0.00
N ARG A 107 -3.91 -8.76 0.42
CA ARG A 107 -4.19 -8.19 1.74
C ARG A 107 -3.99 -6.69 1.81
N LEU A 108 -4.87 -6.05 2.55
CA LEU A 108 -4.66 -4.74 3.16
C LEU A 108 -4.93 -4.92 4.66
N HIS A 109 -3.90 -4.74 5.49
CA HIS A 109 -4.02 -4.81 6.94
C HIS A 109 -3.71 -3.43 7.54
N ILE A 110 -4.57 -3.01 8.47
CA ILE A 110 -4.45 -1.74 9.16
C ILE A 110 -4.37 -2.06 10.64
N GLU A 111 -3.17 -1.94 11.18
CA GLU A 111 -2.97 -1.98 12.63
C GLU A 111 -3.63 -0.75 13.24
N LYS A 112 -3.27 0.44 12.72
CA LYS A 112 -3.83 1.71 13.17
C LYS A 112 -3.65 2.80 12.13
N TYR A 113 -4.72 3.56 11.86
CA TYR A 113 -4.75 4.76 11.02
C TYR A 113 -5.34 5.94 11.82
N PRO A 114 -5.05 7.20 11.46
CA PRO A 114 -5.63 8.34 12.16
C PRO A 114 -7.14 8.36 12.12
N GLY A 115 -7.81 8.77 13.19
CA GLY A 115 -9.26 8.95 13.27
C GLY A 115 -10.01 7.88 14.05
N GLY A 116 -9.37 6.75 14.38
CA GLY A 116 -9.92 5.65 15.17
C GLY A 116 -11.00 4.81 14.47
N GLY A 117 -11.10 3.53 14.84
CA GLY A 117 -12.26 2.68 14.54
C GLY A 117 -12.27 2.06 13.14
N THR A 118 -13.32 2.34 12.36
CA THR A 118 -13.44 1.83 10.98
C THR A 118 -13.02 2.89 9.97
N HIS A 119 -12.12 2.51 9.07
CA HIS A 119 -11.55 3.38 8.04
C HIS A 119 -12.09 3.02 6.66
N ASN A 120 -12.31 4.04 5.82
CA ASN A 120 -12.47 3.85 4.37
C ASN A 120 -11.14 4.21 3.72
N VAL A 121 -10.46 3.23 3.15
CA VAL A 121 -9.10 3.38 2.65
C VAL A 121 -9.08 3.21 1.14
N VAL A 122 -8.71 4.27 0.45
CA VAL A 122 -8.44 4.26 -0.98
C VAL A 122 -7.04 3.72 -1.17
N VAL A 123 -6.92 2.55 -1.77
CA VAL A 123 -5.63 1.99 -2.17
C VAL A 123 -5.44 2.22 -3.64
N THR A 124 -4.34 2.87 -4.00
CA THR A 124 -3.93 3.12 -5.37
C THR A 124 -2.67 2.35 -5.67
N PHE A 125 -2.69 1.56 -6.74
CA PHE A 125 -1.51 0.92 -7.31
C PHE A 125 -1.20 1.56 -8.65
N ALA A 126 0.07 1.82 -8.92
CA ALA A 126 0.55 2.21 -10.23
C ALA A 126 1.72 1.32 -10.65
N ALA A 127 1.85 1.11 -11.95
CA ALA A 127 2.92 0.34 -12.55
C ALA A 127 3.26 0.88 -13.93
N ARG A 128 4.38 0.42 -14.49
CA ARG A 128 4.75 0.70 -15.88
C ARG A 128 4.54 -0.54 -16.73
N ASN A 129 3.57 -0.46 -17.64
CA ASN A 129 3.32 -1.46 -18.66
C ASN A 129 4.31 -1.27 -19.81
N GLN A 130 5.16 -2.26 -20.06
CA GLN A 130 6.24 -2.15 -21.06
C GLN A 130 5.84 -2.87 -22.35
N VAL A 131 5.24 -2.14 -23.29
CA VAL A 131 4.74 -2.69 -24.55
C VAL A 131 5.71 -2.32 -25.68
N ALA A 132 6.39 -3.32 -26.25
CA ALA A 132 7.39 -3.11 -27.29
C ALA A 132 8.46 -2.06 -26.88
N GLU A 133 8.56 -0.94 -27.60
CA GLU A 133 9.52 0.14 -27.32
C GLU A 133 8.92 1.26 -26.45
N THR A 134 7.65 1.17 -26.05
CA THR A 134 6.99 2.19 -25.22
C THR A 134 6.78 1.70 -23.78
N GLN A 135 6.87 2.65 -22.84
CA GLN A 135 6.48 2.45 -21.46
C GLN A 135 5.26 3.33 -21.16
N GLU A 136 4.18 2.70 -20.71
CA GLU A 136 2.94 3.39 -20.35
C GLU A 136 2.68 3.22 -18.86
N SER A 137 2.41 4.33 -18.17
CA SER A 137 1.94 4.28 -16.79
C SER A 137 0.51 3.75 -16.76
N VAL A 138 0.24 2.81 -15.86
CA VAL A 138 -1.09 2.29 -15.57
C VAL A 138 -1.37 2.46 -14.09
N SER A 139 -2.60 2.84 -13.73
CA SER A 139 -3.01 2.92 -12.33
C SER A 139 -4.37 2.27 -12.09
N PHE A 140 -4.52 1.72 -10.89
CA PHE A 140 -5.74 1.15 -10.35
C PHE A 140 -6.02 1.79 -8.99
N SER A 141 -7.29 2.07 -8.67
CA SER A 141 -7.71 2.51 -7.34
C SER A 141 -9.00 1.85 -6.92
N GLN A 142 -9.11 1.52 -5.63
CA GLN A 142 -10.30 0.95 -5.03
C GLN A 142 -10.39 1.33 -3.55
N THR A 143 -11.61 1.55 -3.06
CA THR A 143 -11.86 1.80 -1.64
C THR A 143 -12.11 0.49 -0.91
N TYR A 144 -11.56 0.37 0.30
CA TYR A 144 -11.77 -0.74 1.21
C TYR A 144 -12.21 -0.22 2.58
N ARG A 145 -13.21 -0.87 3.17
CA ARG A 145 -13.61 -0.61 4.55
C ARG A 145 -12.88 -1.57 5.49
N VAL A 146 -12.14 -1.03 6.47
CA VAL A 146 -11.26 -1.82 7.34
C VAL A 146 -11.36 -1.33 8.79
N GLN A 147 -11.56 -2.24 9.73
CA GLN A 147 -11.47 -1.94 11.16
C GLN A 147 -10.00 -1.95 11.60
N GLU A 148 -9.62 -1.08 12.54
CA GLU A 148 -8.31 -1.15 13.20
C GLU A 148 -8.00 -2.52 13.79
N GLY A 149 -6.73 -2.92 13.71
CA GLY A 149 -6.24 -4.25 14.05
C GLY A 149 -6.71 -5.36 13.11
N GLN A 150 -7.36 -5.04 11.99
CA GLN A 150 -7.93 -6.03 11.08
C GLN A 150 -7.46 -5.86 9.63
N SER A 151 -7.81 -6.85 8.81
CA SER A 151 -7.60 -6.80 7.37
C SER A 151 -8.90 -6.49 6.65
N ALA A 152 -8.81 -5.82 5.50
CA ALA A 152 -9.92 -5.73 4.55
C ALA A 152 -10.39 -7.14 4.16
N GLY A 153 -11.69 -7.30 3.92
CA GLY A 153 -12.30 -8.55 3.45
C GLY A 153 -11.98 -8.88 1.99
N ILE A 154 -10.70 -8.91 1.63
CA ILE A 154 -10.20 -9.15 0.28
C ILE A 154 -9.20 -10.31 0.26
N THR A 155 -9.22 -11.06 -0.83
CA THR A 155 -8.22 -12.09 -1.14
C THR A 155 -8.19 -12.26 -2.65
N GLY A 156 -7.04 -12.01 -3.28
CA GLY A 156 -6.89 -12.18 -4.72
C GLY A 156 -7.60 -11.15 -5.60
N TYR A 157 -7.86 -9.93 -5.10
CA TYR A 157 -8.57 -8.90 -5.90
C TYR A 157 -7.71 -8.52 -7.12
N PRO A 158 -8.24 -8.56 -8.37
CA PRO A 158 -7.46 -8.25 -9.56
C PRO A 158 -7.10 -6.76 -9.63
N VAL A 159 -5.81 -6.44 -9.63
CA VAL A 159 -5.28 -5.07 -9.78
C VAL A 159 -4.91 -4.83 -11.24
N PHE A 160 -4.02 -5.67 -11.79
CA PHE A 160 -3.64 -5.66 -13.21
C PHE A 160 -3.67 -7.08 -13.75
N ILE A 161 -4.26 -7.27 -14.94
CA ILE A 161 -4.29 -8.55 -15.63
C ILE A 161 -3.52 -8.42 -16.94
N GLY A 162 -2.54 -9.28 -17.15
CA GLY A 162 -1.73 -9.29 -18.38
C GLY A 162 -0.76 -8.11 -18.53
N LEU A 163 -0.24 -7.57 -17.43
CA LEU A 163 0.73 -6.48 -17.41
C LEU A 163 2.06 -6.91 -18.03
N ASN A 164 2.61 -6.15 -18.99
CA ASN A 164 3.85 -6.52 -19.66
C ASN A 164 5.08 -6.12 -18.83
N VAL A 165 5.97 -7.09 -18.62
CA VAL A 165 7.24 -6.95 -17.88
C VAL A 165 8.37 -6.68 -18.86
N GLY A 166 9.27 -5.74 -18.52
CA GLY A 166 10.43 -5.44 -19.33
C GLY A 166 11.54 -6.48 -19.27
N SER A 167 12.61 -6.25 -20.04
CA SER A 167 13.82 -7.06 -20.00
C SER A 167 14.65 -6.87 -18.72
N GLN A 168 14.48 -5.72 -18.06
CA GLN A 168 15.17 -5.33 -16.82
C GLN A 168 14.33 -5.55 -15.56
N GLY A 169 13.01 -5.73 -15.69
CA GLY A 169 12.12 -5.86 -14.54
C GLY A 169 10.86 -5.02 -14.67
N ILE A 170 10.24 -4.72 -13.53
CA ILE A 170 9.06 -3.87 -13.40
C ILE A 170 9.11 -3.08 -12.09
N ALA A 171 8.41 -1.96 -12.03
CA ALA A 171 8.26 -1.18 -10.81
C ALA A 171 6.79 -1.00 -10.46
N PHE A 172 6.53 -1.00 -9.16
CA PHE A 172 5.23 -0.73 -8.57
C PHE A 172 5.33 0.47 -7.64
N GLU A 173 4.32 1.31 -7.70
CA GLU A 173 4.07 2.36 -6.71
C GLU A 173 2.73 2.07 -6.05
N CYS A 174 2.65 2.29 -4.75
CA CYS A 174 1.40 2.18 -4.01
C CYS A 174 1.23 3.37 -3.09
N SER A 175 -0.02 3.82 -2.94
CA SER A 175 -0.41 4.83 -1.96
C SER A 175 -1.71 4.40 -1.29
N THR A 176 -1.86 4.69 0.00
CA THR A 176 -3.13 4.51 0.72
C THR A 176 -3.59 5.84 1.30
N VAL A 177 -4.86 6.19 1.10
CA VAL A 177 -5.48 7.39 1.67
C VAL A 177 -6.64 6.97 2.56
N ASN A 178 -6.59 7.36 3.84
CA ASN A 178 -7.72 7.25 4.74
C ASN A 178 -8.71 8.38 4.45
N VAL A 179 -9.95 8.01 4.13
CA VAL A 179 -11.02 8.93 3.72
C VAL A 179 -12.10 8.90 4.79
N LYS A 180 -12.29 10.05 5.47
CA LYS A 180 -13.31 10.18 6.52
C LYS A 180 -14.58 10.90 6.05
N ASN A 181 -14.48 11.69 4.98
CA ASN A 181 -15.55 12.58 4.54
C ASN A 181 -16.65 11.85 3.73
N GLU A 182 -17.92 12.00 4.13
CA GLU A 182 -19.08 11.38 3.45
C GLU A 182 -19.33 11.92 2.02
N GLU A 183 -18.98 13.19 1.74
CA GLU A 183 -19.03 13.75 0.38
C GLU A 183 -17.93 13.19 -0.52
N ASP A 184 -16.75 12.91 0.05
CA ASP A 184 -15.66 12.22 -0.68
C ASP A 184 -16.01 10.76 -0.98
N GLN A 185 -16.78 10.13 -0.10
CA GLN A 185 -17.34 8.80 -0.35
C GLN A 185 -18.25 8.80 -1.60
N ALA A 186 -18.92 9.91 -1.92
CA ALA A 186 -19.71 10.04 -3.15
C ALA A 186 -18.83 10.14 -4.40
N ILE A 187 -17.69 10.84 -4.32
CA ILE A 187 -16.67 10.88 -5.40
C ILE A 187 -16.10 9.47 -5.63
N LEU A 188 -15.84 8.72 -4.55
CA LEU A 188 -15.42 7.33 -4.62
C LEU A 188 -16.48 6.42 -5.23
N THR A 189 -17.74 6.63 -4.84
CA THR A 189 -18.87 5.88 -5.40
C THR A 189 -19.02 6.11 -6.91
N ALA A 190 -18.73 7.32 -7.40
CA ALA A 190 -18.72 7.62 -8.83
C ALA A 190 -17.59 6.90 -9.58
N LEU A 191 -16.38 6.82 -9.00
CA LEU A 191 -15.27 6.02 -9.54
C LEU A 191 -15.55 4.51 -9.51
N GLU A 192 -16.27 4.03 -8.50
CA GLU A 192 -16.64 2.62 -8.35
C GLU A 192 -17.86 2.22 -9.19
N SER A 193 -18.46 3.18 -9.91
CA SER A 193 -19.65 2.95 -10.70
C SER A 193 -19.41 1.90 -11.79
N SER A 194 -20.40 1.03 -12.00
CA SER A 194 -20.37 -0.03 -13.01
C SER A 194 -19.97 0.46 -14.41
N PRO A 195 -20.38 1.67 -14.88
CA PRO A 195 -19.90 2.22 -16.15
C PRO A 195 -18.40 2.52 -16.19
N PHE A 196 -17.83 3.09 -15.11
CA PHE A 196 -16.40 3.37 -15.03
C PHE A 196 -15.58 2.07 -14.97
N GLN A 197 -15.99 1.12 -14.13
CA GLN A 197 -15.35 -0.20 -14.05
C GLN A 197 -15.49 -1.01 -15.35
N SER A 198 -16.63 -0.90 -16.05
CA SER A 198 -16.85 -1.55 -17.35
C SER A 198 -16.04 -0.90 -18.46
N GLY A 199 -15.86 0.42 -18.44
CA GLY A 199 -14.94 1.14 -19.32
C GLY A 199 -13.48 0.68 -19.17
N LEU A 200 -13.05 0.45 -17.91
CA LEU A 200 -11.73 -0.11 -17.61
C LEU A 200 -11.57 -1.54 -18.17
N LYS A 201 -12.58 -2.41 -18.00
CA LYS A 201 -12.57 -3.80 -18.48
C LYS A 201 -12.49 -3.89 -20.01
N LEU A 202 -13.22 -3.06 -20.74
CA LEU A 202 -13.27 -3.09 -22.21
C LEU A 202 -11.91 -2.76 -22.87
N LEU A 203 -11.07 -1.95 -22.23
CA LEU A 203 -9.77 -1.53 -22.77
C LEU A 203 -8.62 -2.49 -22.45
N THR A 204 -8.72 -3.29 -21.38
CA THR A 204 -7.71 -4.34 -21.08
C THR A 204 -7.64 -5.43 -22.16
N THR A 205 -8.71 -5.59 -22.94
CA THR A 205 -8.80 -6.47 -24.11
C THR A 205 -8.31 -5.83 -25.41
N ALA A 206 -8.11 -4.51 -25.44
CA ALA A 206 -7.70 -3.75 -26.63
C ALA A 206 -6.75 -2.60 -26.24
N GLN A 207 -5.46 -2.88 -26.12
CA GLN A 207 -4.41 -1.84 -25.96
C GLN A 207 -4.35 -1.02 -27.26
N PRO A 208 -4.63 0.31 -27.22
CA PRO A 208 -3.66 1.29 -26.73
C PRO A 208 -4.26 2.57 -26.05
N ALA A 209 -5.33 2.50 -25.24
CA ALA A 209 -5.99 3.71 -24.70
C ALA A 209 -6.14 3.74 -23.16
N ILE A 210 -5.13 3.31 -22.39
CA ILE A 210 -5.17 3.26 -20.92
C ILE A 210 -4.72 4.58 -20.25
N ALA A 211 -3.95 5.41 -20.95
CA ALA A 211 -3.36 6.63 -20.39
C ALA A 211 -4.41 7.64 -19.85
N PRO A 212 -5.50 7.98 -20.56
CA PRO A 212 -6.50 8.94 -20.04
C PRO A 212 -7.18 8.47 -18.75
N PHE A 213 -7.40 7.16 -18.59
CA PHE A 213 -7.99 6.61 -17.35
C PHE A 213 -7.00 6.64 -16.19
N THR A 214 -5.71 6.41 -16.47
CA THR A 214 -4.65 6.54 -15.47
C THR A 214 -4.57 7.96 -14.93
N GLU A 215 -4.63 8.96 -15.81
CA GLU A 215 -4.64 10.37 -15.42
C GLU A 215 -5.88 10.73 -14.58
N ILE A 216 -7.07 10.24 -14.94
CA ILE A 216 -8.30 10.45 -14.17
C ILE A 216 -8.19 9.81 -12.78
N THR A 217 -7.79 8.54 -12.71
CA THR A 217 -7.62 7.83 -11.44
C THR A 217 -6.64 8.55 -10.53
N LEU A 218 -5.46 8.91 -11.03
CA LEU A 218 -4.46 9.66 -10.27
C LEU A 218 -4.97 11.05 -9.87
N GLY A 219 -5.70 11.75 -10.75
CA GLY A 219 -6.29 13.05 -10.49
C GLY A 219 -7.26 13.01 -9.31
N VAL A 220 -8.13 12.00 -9.23
CA VAL A 220 -9.07 11.85 -8.11
C VAL A 220 -8.35 11.50 -6.81
N VAL A 221 -7.36 10.61 -6.86
CA VAL A 221 -6.57 10.25 -5.67
C VAL A 221 -5.83 11.48 -5.13
N LYS A 222 -5.22 12.29 -6.02
CA LYS A 222 -4.57 13.56 -5.66
C LYS A 222 -5.55 14.56 -5.07
N LEU A 223 -6.77 14.64 -5.61
CA LEU A 223 -7.83 15.50 -5.06
C LEU A 223 -8.19 15.07 -3.65
N LEU A 224 -8.46 13.77 -3.44
CA LEU A 224 -8.81 13.20 -2.15
C LEU A 224 -7.72 13.43 -1.11
N ALA A 225 -6.46 13.14 -1.45
CA ALA A 225 -5.32 13.32 -0.54
C ALA A 225 -5.13 14.78 -0.09
N LYS A 226 -5.57 15.76 -0.88
CA LYS A 226 -5.47 17.19 -0.56
C LYS A 226 -6.61 17.71 0.32
N ARG A 227 -7.71 16.98 0.48
CA ARG A 227 -8.85 17.44 1.31
C ARG A 227 -8.54 17.34 2.79
N ASN A 228 -9.10 18.25 3.58
CA ASN A 228 -8.74 18.44 4.99
C ASN A 228 -9.02 17.21 5.87
N GLU A 229 -10.09 16.48 5.59
CA GLU A 229 -10.54 15.29 6.35
C GLU A 229 -10.04 13.96 5.78
N ASN A 230 -9.07 14.01 4.86
CA ASN A 230 -8.41 12.83 4.32
C ASN A 230 -6.92 12.90 4.62
N VAL A 231 -6.31 11.74 4.82
CA VAL A 231 -4.88 11.62 5.14
C VAL A 231 -4.26 10.50 4.34
N ALA A 232 -3.23 10.82 3.55
CA ALA A 232 -2.40 9.80 2.92
C ALA A 232 -1.47 9.21 3.98
N VAL A 233 -1.47 7.89 4.12
CA VAL A 233 -0.78 7.18 5.22
C VAL A 233 0.45 6.43 4.73
N GLN A 234 0.29 5.53 3.77
CA GLN A 234 1.39 4.77 3.17
C GLN A 234 1.66 5.28 1.75
N LYS A 235 2.93 5.37 1.38
CA LYS A 235 3.41 5.55 0.02
C LYS A 235 4.72 4.79 -0.13
N PHE A 236 4.83 3.93 -1.13
CA PHE A 236 6.08 3.21 -1.40
C PHE A 236 6.32 3.02 -2.90
N TYR A 237 7.60 2.89 -3.23
CA TYR A 237 8.09 2.47 -4.53
C TYR A 237 8.84 1.15 -4.37
N LEU A 238 8.53 0.16 -5.21
CA LEU A 238 9.21 -1.12 -5.25
C LEU A 238 9.60 -1.47 -6.69
N GLY A 239 10.89 -1.37 -6.97
CA GLY A 239 11.50 -1.90 -8.19
C GLY A 239 11.82 -3.38 -8.01
N LEU A 240 11.43 -4.21 -8.98
CA LEU A 240 11.73 -5.63 -9.02
C LEU A 240 12.49 -5.95 -10.31
N ASP A 241 13.72 -6.43 -10.19
CA ASP A 241 14.61 -6.71 -11.31
C ASP A 241 15.02 -8.19 -11.41
N PHE A 242 15.87 -8.49 -12.40
CA PHE A 242 16.40 -9.84 -12.61
C PHE A 242 17.90 -9.96 -12.29
N GLU A 243 18.48 -8.92 -11.70
CA GLU A 243 19.89 -8.83 -11.42
C GLU A 243 20.23 -9.54 -10.11
N ASN A 244 21.52 -9.86 -9.96
CA ASN A 244 22.05 -10.43 -8.72
C ASN A 244 22.77 -9.34 -7.90
N ALA A 245 22.18 -8.15 -7.85
CA ALA A 245 22.68 -7.06 -7.01
C ALA A 245 22.38 -7.36 -5.53
N ALA A 246 23.24 -6.86 -4.63
CA ALA A 246 23.11 -7.10 -3.19
C ALA A 246 21.88 -6.41 -2.57
N MET A 247 21.54 -5.21 -3.08
CA MET A 247 20.48 -4.36 -2.52
C MET A 247 19.20 -4.34 -3.37
N GLY A 248 19.22 -4.93 -4.58
CA GLY A 248 18.07 -4.95 -5.49
C GLY A 248 17.05 -6.01 -5.09
N CYS A 249 15.76 -5.66 -5.15
CA CYS A 249 14.67 -6.61 -4.97
C CYS A 249 14.43 -7.39 -6.27
N ARG A 250 14.24 -8.71 -6.15
CA ARG A 250 14.15 -9.59 -7.32
C ARG A 250 12.71 -9.88 -7.70
N LEU A 251 12.46 -9.95 -9.00
CA LEU A 251 11.17 -10.35 -9.55
C LEU A 251 11.07 -11.88 -9.65
N ALA A 252 10.07 -12.44 -8.97
CA ALA A 252 9.62 -13.82 -9.03
C ALA A 252 8.11 -13.92 -8.78
N GLU A 253 7.48 -15.02 -9.19
CA GLU A 253 6.11 -15.33 -8.78
C GLU A 253 6.03 -15.52 -7.26
N GLY A 254 4.93 -15.10 -6.64
CA GLY A 254 4.75 -15.15 -5.19
C GLY A 254 4.08 -13.89 -4.65
N ASN A 255 4.13 -13.73 -3.34
CA ASN A 255 3.51 -12.63 -2.62
C ASN A 255 4.58 -11.67 -2.10
N TYR A 256 4.44 -10.39 -2.41
CA TYR A 256 5.28 -9.31 -1.91
C TYR A 256 4.52 -8.56 -0.82
N ILE A 257 5.23 -8.26 0.25
CA ILE A 257 4.71 -7.57 1.43
C ILE A 257 5.42 -6.22 1.51
N ALA A 258 4.68 -5.15 1.68
CA ALA A 258 5.21 -3.85 2.07
C ALA A 258 4.64 -3.50 3.45
N VAL A 259 5.53 -3.36 4.44
CA VAL A 259 5.16 -3.04 5.82
C VAL A 259 5.64 -1.65 6.17
N GLN A 260 4.75 -0.79 6.65
CA GLN A 260 5.06 0.54 7.14
C GLN A 260 5.72 0.43 8.53
N VAL A 261 6.98 0.83 8.66
CA VAL A 261 7.81 0.61 9.86
C VAL A 261 8.60 1.86 10.23
N SER A 262 8.98 1.99 11.51
CA SER A 262 9.80 3.11 12.01
C SER A 262 11.14 3.23 11.28
N ASP A 263 11.80 2.09 11.05
CA ASP A 263 13.12 2.01 10.43
C ASP A 263 13.34 0.66 9.71
N GLU A 264 14.44 0.55 8.97
CA GLU A 264 14.78 -0.63 8.17
C GLU A 264 15.09 -1.89 9.00
N ILE A 265 15.38 -1.77 10.30
CA ILE A 265 15.74 -2.90 11.17
C ILE A 265 14.59 -3.36 12.08
N ALA A 266 13.47 -2.62 12.12
CA ALA A 266 12.30 -2.87 12.97
C ALA A 266 11.76 -4.32 12.89
N ILE A 267 11.79 -4.94 11.70
CA ILE A 267 11.31 -6.31 11.50
C ILE A 267 12.47 -7.26 11.20
N ASP A 268 12.62 -8.33 11.98
CA ASP A 268 13.42 -9.49 11.59
C ASP A 268 12.52 -10.57 10.97
N TRP A 269 12.56 -10.71 9.63
CA TRP A 269 11.75 -11.71 8.93
C TRP A 269 11.99 -13.15 9.41
N LYS A 270 13.13 -13.45 10.05
CA LYS A 270 13.38 -14.76 10.64
C LYS A 270 12.50 -15.05 11.85
N ARG A 271 11.81 -14.06 12.43
CA ARG A 271 10.89 -14.23 13.56
C ARG A 271 9.43 -14.36 13.14
N TRP A 272 9.12 -14.06 11.88
CA TRP A 272 7.75 -14.06 11.36
C TRP A 272 7.54 -15.16 10.32
N VAL A 273 6.34 -15.70 10.25
CA VAL A 273 5.92 -16.67 9.24
C VAL A 273 4.52 -16.36 8.74
N TYR A 274 4.26 -16.67 7.48
CA TYR A 274 2.90 -16.73 6.98
C TYR A 274 2.31 -18.10 7.28
N LYS A 275 1.13 -18.12 7.88
CA LYS A 275 0.37 -19.34 8.17
C LYS A 275 -0.81 -19.47 7.23
N PRO A 276 -0.81 -20.43 6.28
CA PRO A 276 -1.87 -20.56 5.28
C PRO A 276 -3.23 -21.00 5.86
N ASP A 277 -3.23 -21.74 6.97
CA ASP A 277 -4.44 -22.28 7.63
C ASP A 277 -5.32 -21.19 8.25
N ILE A 278 -4.70 -20.18 8.86
CA ILE A 278 -5.39 -19.00 9.39
C ILE A 278 -5.28 -17.78 8.47
N GLY A 279 -4.48 -17.90 7.41
CA GLY A 279 -4.14 -16.83 6.49
C GLY A 279 -3.63 -15.60 7.23
N ALA A 280 -2.55 -15.69 8.01
CA ALA A 280 -2.01 -14.54 8.75
C ALA A 280 -0.49 -14.57 8.87
N ILE A 281 0.12 -13.40 9.03
CA ILE A 281 1.53 -13.30 9.43
C ILE A 281 1.57 -13.27 10.96
N VAL A 282 2.25 -14.24 11.55
CA VAL A 282 2.36 -14.40 12.99
C VAL A 282 3.80 -14.63 13.42
N HIS A 283 4.09 -14.38 14.69
CA HIS A 283 5.37 -14.69 15.27
C HIS A 283 5.61 -16.22 15.25
N LYS A 284 6.85 -16.65 15.07
CA LYS A 284 7.19 -18.08 14.93
C LYS A 284 6.93 -18.89 16.19
N THR A 285 7.07 -18.26 17.36
CA THR A 285 6.92 -18.92 18.66
C THR A 285 5.56 -18.66 19.31
N ASP A 286 4.80 -17.68 18.80
CA ASP A 286 3.48 -17.33 19.31
C ASP A 286 2.53 -17.01 18.13
N ASN A 287 1.50 -17.84 17.98
CA ASN A 287 0.54 -17.69 16.89
C ASN A 287 -0.51 -16.62 17.15
N TYR A 288 -0.59 -16.10 18.37
CA TYR A 288 -1.49 -15.01 18.74
C TYR A 288 -0.85 -13.64 18.55
N GLU A 289 0.49 -13.60 18.48
CA GLU A 289 1.24 -12.40 18.15
C GLU A 289 1.22 -12.17 16.64
N MET A 290 0.37 -11.23 16.20
CA MET A 290 0.29 -10.77 14.82
C MET A 290 1.33 -9.67 14.54
N LEU A 291 1.64 -9.44 13.27
CA LEU A 291 2.57 -8.38 12.86
C LEU A 291 1.97 -6.99 13.18
N PRO A 292 2.53 -6.19 14.11
CA PRO A 292 1.88 -5.01 14.67
C PRO A 292 2.15 -3.75 13.83
N TYR A 293 1.88 -3.82 12.53
CA TYR A 293 2.16 -2.74 11.58
C TYR A 293 1.10 -2.67 10.49
N ASN A 294 0.96 -1.50 9.86
CA ASN A 294 0.18 -1.41 8.63
C ASN A 294 0.95 -2.11 7.50
N TYR A 295 0.26 -2.93 6.70
CA TYR A 295 0.92 -3.58 5.57
C TYR A 295 -0.03 -3.93 4.42
N VAL A 296 0.57 -4.02 3.23
CA VAL A 296 -0.08 -4.43 1.99
C VAL A 296 0.60 -5.67 1.45
N ILE A 297 -0.18 -6.66 1.01
CA ILE A 297 0.34 -7.85 0.32
C ILE A 297 -0.27 -7.91 -1.07
N PHE A 298 0.59 -7.92 -2.08
CA PHE A 298 0.18 -8.16 -3.46
C PHE A 298 0.89 -9.38 -4.05
N ARG A 299 0.21 -10.06 -4.96
CA ARG A 299 0.69 -11.28 -5.61
C ARG A 299 1.08 -10.99 -7.04
N VAL A 300 2.25 -11.48 -7.41
CA VAL A 300 2.71 -11.63 -8.80
C VAL A 300 2.47 -13.08 -9.22
N SER A 301 1.75 -13.29 -10.31
CA SER A 301 1.63 -14.59 -10.96
C SER A 301 1.77 -14.44 -12.47
N ARG A 302 2.09 -15.51 -13.18
CA ARG A 302 2.01 -15.50 -14.65
C ARG A 302 0.60 -15.18 -15.15
N TYR A 303 0.56 -14.62 -16.35
CA TYR A 303 -0.64 -14.58 -17.18
C TYR A 303 -0.73 -15.86 -17.99
N GLU A 304 -1.83 -16.59 -17.82
CA GLU A 304 -2.21 -17.75 -18.65
C GLU A 304 -3.28 -17.26 -19.63
N ALA A 305 -3.05 -17.50 -20.92
CA ALA A 305 -3.93 -17.10 -22.02
C ALA A 305 -5.01 -18.15 -22.31
#